data_AF-A0A348WUN5-F1
#
_entry.id   AF-A0A348WUN5-F1
#
_cell.length_a   1.000
_cell.length_b   1.000
_cell.length_c   1.000
_cell.angle_alpha   90.00
_cell.angle_beta   90.00
_cell.angle_gamma   90.00
#
_symmetry.space_group_name_H-M   'P 1'
#
loop_
_entity.id
_entity.type
_entity.pdbx_description
1 polymer ?
#
loop_
_entity_poly.entity_id
_entity_poly.type
_entity_poly.pdbx_seq_one_letter_code
_entity_poly.pdbx_strand_id
1 'polypeptide(L)'
;MNNIEKRLLYLLLNANTSYKYFFLLACVDSLENNKKQYSFSELSKFMLANALLYADFVQKRFTKNDRLYDLMSYISLNYSDILYMADTREIVDRLNTLDDKYVKNMLNQIVLYVPYRLISSEIIDTEIKNMPDKKKNKYIEKMSNVYSLIYVIKNKTIFWDDTVYCYILNNKFQLKEIIVNVIRKKYMED
;
A
#
# COMPACT_ATOMS: atom_id res chain seq x y z
N MET A 1 -9.51 -11.58 -19.60
CA MET A 1 -8.69 -11.06 -18.49
C MET A 1 -7.32 -10.67 -19.02
N ASN A 2 -7.01 -9.37 -18.99
CA ASN A 2 -5.70 -8.83 -19.40
C ASN A 2 -4.59 -9.44 -18.49
N ASN A 3 -3.35 -9.56 -18.97
CA ASN A 3 -2.20 -10.00 -18.17
C ASN A 3 -2.03 -9.13 -16.91
N ILE A 4 -2.27 -7.83 -17.00
CA ILE A 4 -2.17 -6.91 -15.86
C ILE A 4 -3.26 -7.19 -14.81
N GLU A 5 -4.48 -7.42 -15.26
CA GLU A 5 -5.62 -7.79 -14.40
C GLU A 5 -5.36 -9.10 -13.65
N LYS A 6 -4.78 -10.10 -14.34
CA LYS A 6 -4.33 -11.36 -13.71
C LYS A 6 -3.30 -11.12 -12.60
N ARG A 7 -2.34 -10.24 -12.83
CA ARG A 7 -1.29 -9.91 -11.84
C ARG A 7 -1.87 -9.16 -10.65
N LEU A 8 -2.76 -8.19 -10.87
CA LEU A 8 -3.46 -7.47 -9.80
C LEU A 8 -4.34 -8.41 -8.98
N LEU A 9 -5.07 -9.32 -9.62
CA LEU A 9 -5.87 -10.32 -8.93
C LEU A 9 -4.99 -11.28 -8.13
N TYR A 10 -3.86 -11.74 -8.68
CA TYR A 10 -2.89 -12.55 -7.96
C TYR A 10 -2.40 -11.84 -6.69
N LEU A 11 -2.06 -10.54 -6.78
CA LEU A 11 -1.63 -9.76 -5.62
C LEU A 11 -2.74 -9.61 -4.57
N LEU A 12 -3.99 -9.42 -5.01
CA LEU A 12 -5.15 -9.33 -4.13
C LEU A 12 -5.44 -10.63 -3.39
N LEU A 13 -5.37 -11.76 -4.08
CA LEU A 13 -5.59 -13.08 -3.50
C LEU A 13 -4.48 -13.48 -2.52
N ASN A 14 -3.24 -13.03 -2.76
CA ASN A 14 -2.08 -13.34 -1.91
C ASN A 14 -1.78 -12.25 -0.85
N ALA A 15 -2.62 -11.22 -0.75
CA ALA A 15 -2.53 -10.22 0.30
C ALA A 15 -3.05 -10.79 1.62
N ASN A 16 -2.23 -11.58 2.31
CA ASN A 16 -2.65 -12.23 3.57
C ASN A 16 -2.69 -11.28 4.77
N THR A 17 -2.36 -10.01 4.58
CA THR A 17 -2.27 -8.99 5.65
C THR A 17 -2.87 -7.66 5.19
N SER A 18 -3.53 -6.97 6.10
CA SER A 18 -4.18 -5.65 5.94
C SER A 18 -3.27 -4.64 5.24
N TYR A 19 -2.01 -4.55 5.68
CA TYR A 19 -1.06 -3.61 5.09
C TYR A 19 -0.79 -3.84 3.59
N LYS A 20 -0.91 -5.07 3.08
CA LYS A 20 -0.71 -5.35 1.65
C LYS A 20 -1.87 -4.80 0.83
N TYR A 21 -3.10 -4.92 1.33
CA TYR A 21 -4.28 -4.36 0.69
C TYR A 21 -4.23 -2.83 0.66
N PHE A 22 -3.96 -2.20 1.80
CA PHE A 22 -3.88 -0.74 1.87
C PHE A 22 -2.71 -0.18 1.07
N PHE A 23 -1.60 -0.92 0.94
CA PHE A 23 -0.51 -0.51 0.05
C PHE A 23 -0.87 -0.65 -1.43
N LEU A 24 -1.55 -1.73 -1.83
CA LEU A 24 -2.04 -1.86 -3.21
C LEU A 24 -3.07 -0.76 -3.53
N LEU A 25 -3.95 -0.45 -2.59
CA LEU A 25 -4.90 0.66 -2.71
C LEU A 25 -4.18 2.01 -2.82
N ALA A 26 -3.14 2.25 -2.02
CA ALA A 26 -2.30 3.44 -2.11
C ALA A 26 -1.63 3.57 -3.48
N CYS A 27 -1.12 2.47 -4.02
CA CYS A 27 -0.54 2.42 -5.36
C CYS A 27 -1.56 2.82 -6.44
N VAL A 28 -2.79 2.31 -6.37
CA VAL A 28 -3.86 2.66 -7.33
C VAL A 28 -4.34 4.10 -7.13
N ASP A 29 -4.53 4.52 -5.88
CA ASP A 29 -5.15 5.81 -5.55
C ASP A 29 -4.20 7.01 -5.73
N SER A 30 -2.91 6.79 -5.48
CA SER A 30 -1.87 7.81 -5.65
C SER A 30 -1.66 8.21 -7.10
N LEU A 31 -1.99 7.34 -8.07
CA LEU A 31 -1.77 7.58 -9.50
C LEU A 31 -2.49 8.85 -9.98
N GLU A 32 -1.71 9.70 -10.64
CA GLU A 32 -2.13 10.94 -11.28
C GLU A 32 -1.67 10.96 -12.74
N ASN A 33 -2.30 11.82 -13.53
CA ASN A 33 -1.84 12.10 -14.89
C ASN A 33 -0.36 12.53 -14.86
N ASN A 34 0.45 11.88 -15.69
CA ASN A 34 1.87 12.16 -15.90
C ASN A 34 2.82 11.88 -14.71
N LYS A 35 2.36 11.26 -13.61
CA LYS A 35 3.23 10.83 -12.51
C LYS A 35 3.35 9.30 -12.46
N LYS A 36 4.48 8.77 -12.92
CA LYS A 36 4.77 7.32 -13.01
C LYS A 36 5.71 6.80 -11.92
N GLN A 37 6.11 7.66 -10.99
CA GLN A 37 7.02 7.30 -9.92
C GLN A 37 6.53 7.87 -8.60
N TYR A 38 6.63 7.05 -7.55
CA TYR A 38 6.24 7.43 -6.19
C TYR A 38 7.27 6.90 -5.21
N SER A 39 7.75 7.79 -4.35
CA SER A 39 8.58 7.38 -3.22
C SER A 39 7.74 6.56 -2.24
N PHE A 40 8.42 5.70 -1.49
CA PHE A 40 7.80 4.97 -0.39
C PHE A 40 7.16 5.91 0.64
N SER A 41 7.76 7.08 0.87
CA SER A 41 7.20 8.08 1.79
C SER A 41 5.86 8.62 1.30
N GLU A 42 5.73 8.93 0.00
CA GLU A 42 4.46 9.38 -0.57
C GLU A 42 3.40 8.28 -0.44
N LEU A 43 3.72 7.05 -0.83
CA LEU A 43 2.77 5.93 -0.75
C LEU A 43 2.36 5.60 0.69
N SER A 44 3.24 5.79 1.67
CA SER A 44 2.91 5.59 3.09
C SER A 44 1.76 6.48 3.55
N LYS A 45 1.71 7.72 3.05
CA LYS A 45 0.66 8.68 3.38
C LYS A 45 -0.64 8.31 2.70
N PHE A 46 -0.60 7.91 1.43
CA PHE A 46 -1.78 7.36 0.75
C PHE A 46 -2.31 6.10 1.43
N MET A 47 -1.42 5.24 1.91
CA MET A 47 -1.77 4.02 2.62
C MET A 47 -2.48 4.35 3.94
N LEU A 48 -1.94 5.26 4.75
CA LEU A 48 -2.58 5.73 5.98
C LEU A 48 -3.91 6.44 5.70
N ALA A 49 -3.95 7.32 4.71
CA ALA A 49 -5.15 8.06 4.33
C ALA A 49 -6.29 7.14 3.90
N ASN A 50 -6.01 6.15 3.05
CA ASN A 50 -6.99 5.13 2.69
C ASN A 50 -7.42 4.30 3.91
N ALA A 51 -6.49 3.95 4.79
CA ALA A 51 -6.83 3.17 5.99
C ALA A 51 -7.75 3.95 6.95
N LEU A 52 -7.51 5.25 7.13
CA LEU A 52 -8.37 6.15 7.90
C LEU A 52 -9.76 6.31 7.26
N LEU A 53 -9.80 6.55 5.94
CA LEU A 53 -11.07 6.72 5.21
C LEU A 53 -11.95 5.46 5.25
N TYR A 54 -11.32 4.28 5.32
CA TYR A 54 -12.01 3.00 5.37
C TYR A 54 -11.98 2.37 6.78
N ALA A 55 -11.64 3.13 7.81
CA ALA A 55 -11.39 2.64 9.17
C ALA A 55 -12.60 1.91 9.79
N ASP A 56 -13.82 2.35 9.48
CA ASP A 56 -15.08 1.76 9.97
C ASP A 56 -15.19 0.27 9.63
N PHE A 57 -14.58 -0.18 8.53
CA PHE A 57 -14.58 -1.58 8.11
C PHE A 57 -13.54 -2.43 8.83
N VAL A 58 -12.52 -1.81 9.43
CA VAL A 58 -11.33 -2.53 9.87
C VAL A 58 -11.08 -2.45 11.37
N GLN A 59 -11.69 -1.50 12.08
CA GLN A 59 -11.56 -1.36 13.54
C GLN A 59 -11.96 -2.62 14.32
N LYS A 60 -12.85 -3.47 13.79
CA LYS A 60 -13.27 -4.72 14.45
C LYS A 60 -12.26 -5.87 14.36
N ARG A 61 -11.30 -5.83 13.43
CA ARG A 61 -10.43 -6.98 13.10
C ARG A 61 -8.96 -6.67 12.87
N PHE A 62 -8.53 -5.42 12.91
CA PHE A 62 -7.10 -5.14 13.06
C PHE A 62 -6.61 -5.72 14.39
N THR A 63 -5.77 -6.74 14.30
CA THR A 63 -5.10 -7.26 15.49
C THR A 63 -4.11 -6.20 16.00
N LYS A 64 -4.01 -6.08 17.32
CA LYS A 64 -3.13 -5.16 18.07
C LYS A 64 -1.62 -5.21 17.71
N ASN A 65 -1.23 -6.03 16.74
CA ASN A 65 0.13 -6.21 16.25
C ASN A 65 0.38 -5.57 14.86
N ASP A 66 -0.60 -4.88 14.29
CA ASP A 66 -0.44 -4.14 13.03
C ASP A 66 0.00 -2.69 13.29
N ARG A 67 1.22 -2.34 12.87
CA ARG A 67 1.75 -0.96 13.00
C ARG A 67 0.89 0.08 12.29
N LEU A 68 0.16 -0.30 11.26
CA LEU A 68 -0.79 0.59 10.60
C LEU A 68 -1.96 0.93 11.53
N TYR A 69 -2.46 -0.05 12.29
CA TYR A 69 -3.53 0.15 13.26
C TYR A 69 -3.09 1.05 14.42
N ASP A 70 -1.88 0.85 14.94
CA ASP A 70 -1.32 1.71 16.00
C ASP A 70 -1.23 3.16 15.53
N LEU A 71 -0.78 3.36 14.29
CA LEU A 71 -0.70 4.69 13.69
C LEU A 71 -2.08 5.30 13.45
N MET A 72 -3.04 4.54 12.92
CA MET A 72 -4.42 5.01 12.75
C MET A 72 -5.02 5.43 14.08
N SER A 73 -4.88 4.60 15.12
CA SER A 73 -5.38 4.89 16.46
C SER A 73 -4.77 6.16 17.04
N TYR A 74 -3.45 6.34 16.86
CA TYR A 74 -2.77 7.57 17.27
C TYR A 74 -3.32 8.79 16.51
N ILE A 75 -3.52 8.70 15.20
CA ILE A 75 -4.12 9.79 14.42
C ILE A 75 -5.53 10.10 14.91
N SER A 76 -6.37 9.09 15.11
CA SER A 76 -7.74 9.27 15.55
C SER A 76 -7.86 9.93 16.92
N LEU A 77 -6.90 9.68 17.82
CA LEU A 77 -6.89 10.27 19.17
C LEU A 77 -6.33 11.70 19.21
N ASN A 78 -5.37 12.03 18.34
CA ASN A 78 -4.62 13.29 18.43
C ASN A 78 -4.98 14.31 17.33
N TYR A 79 -5.63 13.89 16.24
CA TYR A 79 -5.94 14.72 15.07
C TYR A 79 -7.36 14.44 14.57
N SER A 80 -8.34 14.84 15.36
CA SER A 80 -9.76 14.64 15.03
C SER A 80 -10.15 15.32 13.72
N ASP A 81 -9.49 16.43 13.33
CA ASP A 81 -9.69 17.12 12.06
C ASP A 81 -9.51 16.18 10.85
N ILE A 82 -8.52 15.29 10.91
CA ILE A 82 -8.24 14.32 9.84
C ILE A 82 -9.40 13.34 9.65
N LEU A 83 -10.15 13.03 10.71
CA LEU A 83 -11.26 12.07 10.66
C LEU A 83 -12.50 12.60 9.95
N TYR A 84 -12.63 13.92 9.82
CA TYR A 84 -13.75 14.57 9.15
C TYR A 84 -13.49 14.87 7.67
N MET A 85 -12.29 14.56 7.17
CA MET A 85 -11.90 14.79 5.78
C MET A 85 -12.62 13.82 4.84
N ALA A 86 -13.05 14.34 3.70
CA ALA A 86 -13.96 13.61 2.80
C ALA A 86 -13.24 12.68 1.81
N ASP A 87 -11.96 12.94 1.53
CA ASP A 87 -11.20 12.18 0.55
C ASP A 87 -9.73 11.94 0.94
N THR A 88 -9.11 10.95 0.28
CA THR A 88 -7.72 10.55 0.52
C THR A 88 -6.72 11.70 0.31
N ARG A 89 -6.95 12.60 -0.65
CA ARG A 89 -6.01 13.66 -1.01
C ARG A 89 -5.96 14.72 0.07
N GLU A 90 -7.12 15.12 0.59
CA GLU A 90 -7.24 16.04 1.71
C GLU A 90 -6.45 15.51 2.93
N ILE A 91 -6.61 14.22 3.26
CA ILE A 91 -5.86 13.58 4.34
C ILE A 91 -4.36 13.57 4.05
N VAL A 92 -3.93 13.25 2.82
CA VAL A 92 -2.51 13.25 2.44
C VAL A 92 -1.90 14.65 2.56
N ASP A 93 -2.60 15.69 2.12
CA ASP A 93 -2.15 17.08 2.22
C ASP A 93 -2.03 17.52 3.68
N ARG A 94 -2.98 17.09 4.52
CA ARG A 94 -2.90 17.31 5.96
C ARG A 94 -1.72 16.58 6.60
N LEU A 95 -1.44 15.35 6.19
CA LEU A 95 -0.26 14.59 6.64
C LEU A 95 1.06 15.20 6.15
N ASN A 96 1.08 15.88 5.00
CA ASN A 96 2.26 16.57 4.48
C ASN A 96 2.64 17.80 5.33
N THR A 97 1.65 18.49 5.88
CA THR A 97 1.84 19.67 6.74
C THR A 97 1.98 19.32 8.22
N LEU A 98 1.73 18.07 8.60
CA LEU A 98 1.81 17.62 9.98
C LEU A 98 3.27 17.57 10.46
N ASP A 99 3.59 18.36 11.49
CA ASP A 99 4.89 18.32 12.15
C ASP A 99 4.91 17.43 13.39
N ASP A 100 4.54 16.15 13.19
CA ASP A 100 4.63 15.13 14.22
C ASP A 100 5.76 14.13 13.89
N LYS A 101 6.79 14.11 14.76
CA LYS A 101 7.95 13.21 14.62
C LYS A 101 7.58 11.74 14.81
N TYR A 102 6.64 11.43 15.69
CA TYR A 102 6.14 10.07 15.91
C TYR A 102 5.42 9.55 14.66
N VAL A 103 4.52 10.34 14.07
CA VAL A 103 3.83 9.98 12.81
C VAL A 103 4.84 9.76 11.68
N LYS A 104 5.80 10.68 11.49
CA LYS A 104 6.86 10.55 10.48
C LYS A 104 7.68 9.27 10.68
N ASN A 105 8.03 8.92 11.92
CA ASN A 105 8.76 7.70 12.23
C ASN A 105 7.94 6.43 11.94
N MET A 106 6.67 6.41 12.34
CA MET A 106 5.77 5.27 12.11
C MET A 106 5.55 5.02 10.61
N LEU A 107 5.30 6.07 9.83
CA LEU A 107 5.18 5.97 8.36
C LEU A 107 6.43 5.39 7.72
N ASN A 108 7.61 5.87 8.12
CA ASN A 108 8.89 5.33 7.63
C ASN A 108 9.06 3.85 7.96
N GLN A 109 8.62 3.42 9.15
CA GLN A 109 8.70 2.02 9.56
C GLN A 109 7.77 1.10 8.76
N ILE A 110 6.56 1.55 8.44
CA ILE A 110 5.61 0.78 7.62
C ILE A 110 6.25 0.47 6.27
N VAL A 111 6.88 1.45 5.63
CA VAL A 111 7.42 1.27 4.27
C VAL A 111 8.80 0.62 4.19
N LEU A 112 9.41 0.26 5.33
CA LEU A 112 10.64 -0.54 5.32
C LEU A 112 10.45 -1.91 4.65
N TYR A 113 9.23 -2.45 4.71
CA TYR A 113 8.97 -3.83 4.32
C TYR A 113 7.81 -3.98 3.35
N VAL A 114 6.76 -3.15 3.49
CA VAL A 114 5.50 -3.34 2.77
C VAL A 114 5.65 -3.34 1.25
N PRO A 115 6.40 -2.41 0.62
CA PRO A 115 6.59 -2.42 -0.84
C PRO A 115 7.24 -3.72 -1.34
N TYR A 116 8.26 -4.21 -0.64
CA TYR A 116 8.96 -5.43 -1.01
C TYR A 116 8.09 -6.68 -0.85
N ARG A 117 7.30 -6.73 0.22
CA ARG A 117 6.44 -7.87 0.55
C ARG A 117 5.18 -7.97 -0.33
N LEU A 118 4.77 -6.88 -0.98
CA LEU A 118 3.65 -6.94 -1.91
C LEU A 118 4.05 -7.70 -3.18
N ILE A 119 5.25 -7.45 -3.71
CA ILE A 119 5.72 -8.08 -4.96
C ILE A 119 6.51 -9.38 -4.74
N SER A 120 6.66 -9.84 -3.50
CA SER A 120 7.24 -11.17 -3.26
C SER A 120 6.26 -12.22 -3.78
N SER A 121 6.69 -12.98 -4.77
CA SER A 121 5.97 -14.13 -5.32
C SER A 121 6.45 -15.40 -4.63
N GLU A 122 5.70 -16.50 -4.76
CA GLU A 122 6.14 -17.81 -4.24
C GLU A 122 7.55 -18.19 -4.74
N ILE A 123 7.89 -17.83 -5.98
CA ILE A 123 9.22 -18.05 -6.57
C ILE A 123 10.28 -17.30 -5.77
N ILE A 124 10.09 -15.99 -5.56
CA ILE A 124 11.05 -15.16 -4.80
C ILE A 124 11.09 -15.61 -3.34
N ASP A 125 9.95 -15.96 -2.75
CA ASP A 125 9.81 -16.36 -1.35
C ASP A 125 10.64 -17.62 -1.02
N THR A 126 10.71 -18.59 -1.94
CA THR A 126 11.58 -19.76 -1.78
C THR A 126 13.06 -19.40 -1.81
N GLU A 127 13.47 -18.51 -2.73
CA GLU A 127 14.87 -18.08 -2.89
C GLU A 127 15.36 -17.23 -1.73
N ILE A 128 14.48 -16.40 -1.13
CA ILE A 128 14.83 -15.51 -0.03
C ILE A 128 14.65 -16.15 1.36
N LYS A 129 14.24 -17.41 1.41
CA LYS A 129 14.03 -18.15 2.67
C LYS A 129 15.31 -18.09 3.52
N ASN A 130 15.15 -17.78 4.81
CA ASN A 130 16.25 -17.62 5.79
C ASN A 130 17.24 -16.47 5.53
N MET A 131 17.03 -15.60 4.54
CA MET A 131 17.85 -14.41 4.39
C MET A 131 17.51 -13.33 5.43
N PRO A 132 18.50 -12.55 5.92
CA PRO A 132 18.23 -11.33 6.68
C PRO A 132 17.45 -10.31 5.85
N ASP A 133 16.54 -9.54 6.47
CA ASP A 133 15.63 -8.62 5.77
C ASP A 133 16.33 -7.63 4.83
N LYS A 134 17.49 -7.10 5.23
CA LYS A 134 18.28 -6.20 4.38
C LYS A 134 18.73 -6.89 3.08
N LYS A 135 19.08 -8.17 3.14
CA LYS A 135 19.44 -8.97 1.96
C LYS A 135 18.20 -9.32 1.13
N LYS A 136 17.09 -9.67 1.79
CA LYS A 136 15.79 -9.91 1.13
C LYS A 136 15.35 -8.71 0.31
N ASN A 137 15.32 -7.52 0.91
CA ASN A 137 14.86 -6.30 0.24
C ASN A 137 15.72 -5.97 -0.99
N LYS A 138 17.06 -6.12 -0.88
CA LYS A 138 17.97 -5.94 -2.03
C LYS A 138 17.73 -6.97 -3.12
N TYR A 139 17.46 -8.22 -2.75
CA TYR A 139 17.13 -9.28 -3.70
C TYR A 139 15.82 -8.99 -4.43
N ILE A 140 14.78 -8.63 -3.69
CA ILE A 140 13.47 -8.24 -4.22
C ILE A 140 13.60 -7.01 -5.12
N GLU A 141 14.40 -6.01 -4.77
CA GLU A 141 14.68 -4.85 -5.62
C GLU A 141 15.26 -5.29 -6.98
N LYS A 142 16.26 -6.16 -6.98
CA LYS A 142 16.85 -6.74 -8.20
C LYS A 142 15.82 -7.53 -9.01
N MET A 143 15.02 -8.36 -8.33
CA MET A 143 14.03 -9.24 -8.97
C MET A 143 12.78 -8.50 -9.45
N SER A 144 12.46 -7.34 -8.87
CA SER A 144 11.33 -6.51 -9.30
C SER A 144 11.46 -6.08 -10.77
N ASN A 145 12.69 -5.92 -11.27
CA ASN A 145 12.96 -5.60 -12.65
C ASN A 145 12.82 -6.81 -13.60
N VAL A 146 12.89 -8.03 -13.08
CA VAL A 146 12.83 -9.28 -13.86
C VAL A 146 11.42 -9.84 -13.90
N TYR A 147 10.74 -9.87 -12.75
CA TYR A 147 9.42 -10.48 -12.58
C TYR A 147 8.28 -9.47 -12.48
N SER A 148 8.56 -8.16 -12.70
CA SER A 148 7.66 -7.01 -12.47
C SER A 148 6.18 -7.40 -12.51
N LEU A 149 5.62 -7.64 -11.31
CA LEU A 149 4.21 -8.01 -11.20
C LEU A 149 3.35 -6.80 -11.56
N ILE A 150 3.68 -5.64 -11.00
CA ILE A 150 2.97 -4.38 -11.27
C ILE A 150 3.86 -3.13 -11.23
N TYR A 151 5.00 -3.15 -10.53
CA TYR A 151 5.97 -2.05 -10.51
C TYR A 151 7.39 -2.56 -10.23
N VAL A 152 8.37 -1.74 -10.58
CA VAL A 152 9.79 -1.93 -10.26
C VAL A 152 10.14 -1.10 -9.04
N ILE A 153 10.95 -1.64 -8.12
CA ILE A 153 11.49 -0.90 -6.99
C ILE A 153 12.91 -0.44 -7.34
N LYS A 154 13.22 0.84 -7.11
CA LYS A 154 14.59 1.36 -7.14
C LYS A 154 14.74 2.51 -6.15
N ASN A 155 15.75 2.47 -5.29
CA ASN A 155 16.08 3.57 -4.36
C ASN A 155 14.89 4.03 -3.48
N LYS A 156 14.09 3.08 -2.95
CA LYS A 156 12.87 3.36 -2.17
C LYS A 156 11.79 4.15 -2.94
N THR A 157 11.75 3.97 -4.25
CA THR A 157 10.74 4.51 -5.16
C THR A 157 10.18 3.35 -5.98
N ILE A 158 8.88 3.37 -6.22
CA ILE A 158 8.25 2.48 -7.21
C ILE A 158 8.20 3.17 -8.57
N PHE A 159 8.39 2.40 -9.62
CA PHE A 159 8.32 2.84 -11.01
C PHE A 159 7.30 1.96 -11.73
N TRP A 160 6.29 2.61 -12.33
CA TRP A 160 5.29 1.94 -13.13
C TRP A 160 5.78 1.83 -14.58
N ASP A 161 5.67 0.64 -15.19
CA ASP A 161 5.79 0.56 -16.64
C ASP A 161 4.59 1.22 -17.31
N ASP A 162 4.76 1.67 -18.55
CA ASP A 162 3.74 2.43 -19.28
C ASP A 162 2.44 1.65 -19.46
N THR A 163 2.52 0.33 -19.63
CA THR A 163 1.34 -0.50 -19.86
C THR A 163 0.53 -0.62 -18.58
N VAL A 164 1.18 -0.91 -17.45
CA VAL A 164 0.52 -0.97 -16.14
C VAL A 164 0.01 0.41 -15.72
N TYR A 165 0.81 1.46 -15.91
CA TYR A 165 0.39 2.83 -15.62
C TYR A 165 -0.90 3.20 -16.36
N CYS A 166 -0.92 3.04 -17.69
CA CYS A 166 -2.10 3.35 -18.50
C CYS A 166 -3.30 2.48 -18.11
N TYR A 167 -3.08 1.18 -17.84
CA TYR A 167 -4.14 0.30 -17.41
C TYR A 167 -4.76 0.74 -16.07
N ILE A 168 -3.93 0.98 -15.04
CA ILE A 168 -4.45 1.38 -13.72
C ILE A 168 -5.13 2.75 -13.81
N LEU A 169 -4.56 3.71 -14.56
CA LEU A 169 -5.16 5.03 -14.71
C LEU A 169 -6.56 4.96 -15.36
N ASN A 170 -6.70 4.18 -16.43
CA ASN A 170 -7.97 4.02 -17.14
C ASN A 170 -9.02 3.22 -16.36
N ASN A 171 -8.59 2.40 -15.39
CA ASN A 171 -9.47 1.53 -14.61
C ASN A 171 -9.49 1.91 -13.11
N LYS A 172 -8.99 3.11 -12.75
CA LYS A 172 -8.67 3.49 -11.37
C LYS A 172 -9.86 3.31 -10.43
N PHE A 173 -11.02 3.83 -10.83
CA PHE A 173 -12.25 3.77 -10.03
C PHE A 173 -12.67 2.33 -9.76
N GLN A 174 -12.80 1.52 -10.82
CA GLN A 174 -13.18 0.11 -10.72
C GLN A 174 -12.18 -0.70 -9.87
N LEU A 175 -10.88 -0.47 -10.05
CA LEU A 175 -9.84 -1.13 -9.26
C LEU A 175 -9.91 -0.76 -7.78
N LYS A 176 -10.14 0.53 -7.45
CA LYS A 176 -10.36 0.95 -6.06
C LYS A 176 -11.56 0.23 -5.45
N GLU A 177 -12.69 0.17 -6.16
CA GLU A 177 -13.89 -0.53 -5.67
C GLU A 177 -13.64 -2.01 -5.42
N ILE A 178 -12.96 -2.70 -6.35
CA ILE A 178 -12.60 -4.12 -6.19
C ILE A 178 -11.73 -4.32 -4.94
N ILE A 179 -10.68 -3.51 -4.77
CA ILE A 179 -9.76 -3.62 -3.62
C ILE A 179 -10.53 -3.38 -2.31
N VAL A 180 -11.34 -2.32 -2.25
CA VAL A 180 -12.14 -1.97 -1.07
C VAL A 180 -13.16 -3.07 -0.74
N ASN A 181 -13.82 -3.65 -1.74
CA ASN A 181 -14.76 -4.75 -1.52
C ASN A 181 -14.07 -6.01 -1.00
N VAL A 182 -12.85 -6.32 -1.47
CA VAL A 182 -12.05 -7.43 -0.93
C VAL A 182 -11.67 -7.17 0.53
N ILE A 183 -11.25 -5.94 0.86
CA ILE A 183 -10.98 -5.53 2.25
C ILE A 183 -12.25 -5.71 3.10
N ARG A 184 -13.40 -5.18 2.66
CA ARG A 184 -14.67 -5.31 3.38
C ARG A 184 -15.03 -6.77 3.64
N LYS A 185 -15.03 -7.63 2.62
CA LYS A 185 -15.34 -9.06 2.82
C LYS A 185 -14.41 -9.72 3.83
N LYS A 186 -13.10 -9.50 3.72
CA LYS A 186 -12.12 -10.11 4.61
C LYS A 186 -12.21 -9.64 6.07
N TYR A 187 -12.62 -8.38 6.28
CA TYR A 187 -12.62 -7.76 7.61
C TYR A 187 -14.01 -7.54 8.23
N MET A 188 -15.09 -7.73 7.47
CA MET A 188 -16.48 -7.56 7.94
C MET A 188 -17.34 -8.83 7.88
N GLU A 189 -17.05 -9.79 6.99
CA GLU A 189 -17.83 -11.04 6.92
C GLU A 189 -17.17 -12.07 7.86
N ASP A 190 -17.93 -12.53 8.86
CA ASP A 190 -17.62 -13.66 9.76
C ASP A 190 -17.64 -14.98 8.99
#